data_AF-A0A1B6FED8-F1
#
_entry.id   AF-A0A1B6FED8-F1
#
_cell.length_a   1.000
_cell.length_b   1.000
_cell.length_c   1.000
_cell.angle_alpha   90.00
_cell.angle_beta   90.00
_cell.angle_gamma   90.00
#
_symmetry.space_group_name_H-M   'P 1'
#
loop_
_entity.id
_entity.type
_entity.pdbx_description
1 polymer ?
#
loop_
_entity_poly.entity_id
_entity_poly.type
_entity_poly.pdbx_seq_one_letter_code
_entity_poly.pdbx_strand_id
1 'polypeptide(L)'
;ELKSLYHEILCEPDASRELKIQVLSNIEQYLQEEERRMIKQDQEWAKLSKQENLKEMGDVSSGMASTVIQLYLKEILEAFLHPDVGVRQAALRVIQLILSQGLVHPVQIVPYLICMSTDEERMVSGSADKQLQEIEKKYPGF
;
A
#
# COMPACT_ATOMS: atom_id res chain seq x y z
N GLU A 1 -15.99 0.31 13.93
CA GLU A 1 -16.74 1.35 13.21
C GLU A 1 -16.05 1.76 11.92
N LEU A 2 -14.93 2.52 11.93
CA LEU A 2 -14.27 2.93 10.67
C LEU A 2 -13.73 1.77 9.82
N LYS A 3 -13.14 0.75 10.47
CA LYS A 3 -12.62 -0.45 9.77
C LYS A 3 -13.72 -1.22 9.03
N SER A 4 -14.85 -1.41 9.70
CA SER A 4 -16.03 -2.06 9.15
C SER A 4 -16.60 -1.28 7.97
N LEU A 5 -16.66 0.06 8.09
CA LEU A 5 -17.13 0.93 7.01
C LEU A 5 -16.26 0.85 5.74
N TYR A 6 -14.93 0.87 5.88
CA TYR A 6 -14.03 0.78 4.71
C TYR A 6 -14.09 -0.59 4.06
N HIS A 7 -14.18 -1.65 4.87
CA HIS A 7 -14.37 -3.00 4.37
C HIS A 7 -15.71 -3.15 3.63
N GLU A 8 -16.81 -2.64 4.19
CA GLU A 8 -18.13 -2.62 3.55
C GLU A 8 -18.09 -1.87 2.21
N ILE A 9 -17.53 -0.65 2.16
CA ILE A 9 -17.44 0.14 0.92
C ILE A 9 -16.61 -0.55 -0.15
N LEU A 10 -15.50 -1.20 0.20
CA LEU A 10 -14.64 -1.86 -0.79
C LEU A 10 -15.23 -3.18 -1.29
N CYS A 11 -15.86 -3.97 -0.39
CA CYS A 11 -16.47 -5.25 -0.73
C CYS A 11 -17.84 -5.13 -1.42
N GLU A 12 -18.61 -4.08 -1.13
CA GLU A 12 -19.96 -3.94 -1.68
C GLU A 12 -19.89 -3.63 -3.20
N PRO A 13 -20.43 -4.50 -4.06
CA PRO A 13 -20.34 -4.32 -5.51
C PRO A 13 -21.10 -3.08 -6.00
N ASP A 14 -22.18 -2.70 -5.31
CA ASP A 14 -23.03 -1.56 -5.63
C ASP A 14 -22.55 -0.24 -4.99
N ALA A 15 -21.50 -0.28 -4.17
CA ALA A 15 -20.95 0.94 -3.60
C ALA A 15 -20.40 1.87 -4.69
N SER A 16 -20.66 3.17 -4.54
CA SER A 16 -20.23 4.19 -5.50
C SER A 16 -18.71 4.10 -5.76
N ARG A 17 -18.33 4.07 -7.03
CA ARG A 17 -16.93 4.06 -7.48
C ARG A 17 -16.14 5.22 -6.88
N GLU A 18 -16.78 6.39 -6.71
CA GLU A 18 -16.17 7.57 -6.10
C GLU A 18 -15.81 7.31 -4.63
N LEU A 19 -16.66 6.59 -3.89
CA LEU A 19 -16.38 6.19 -2.51
C LEU A 19 -15.23 5.17 -2.44
N LYS A 20 -15.18 4.19 -3.35
CA LYS A 20 -14.07 3.24 -3.43
C LYS A 20 -12.73 3.94 -3.70
N ILE A 21 -12.71 4.85 -4.66
CA ILE A 21 -11.54 5.70 -4.96
C ILE A 21 -11.14 6.51 -3.72
N GLN A 22 -12.10 7.10 -3.02
CA GLN A 22 -11.82 7.89 -1.82
C GLN A 22 -11.22 7.05 -0.70
N VAL A 23 -11.74 5.84 -0.46
CA VAL A 23 -11.20 4.93 0.56
C VAL A 23 -9.75 4.54 0.21
N LEU A 24 -9.48 4.16 -1.04
CA LEU A 24 -8.13 3.83 -1.49
C LEU A 24 -7.18 5.03 -1.37
N SER A 25 -7.62 6.23 -1.72
CA SER A 25 -6.86 7.48 -1.57
C SER A 25 -6.57 7.81 -0.10
N ASN A 26 -7.52 7.55 0.80
CA ASN A 26 -7.29 7.74 2.23
C ASN A 26 -6.24 6.77 2.78
N ILE A 27 -6.24 5.51 2.32
CA ILE A 27 -5.21 4.52 2.67
C ILE A 27 -3.85 4.97 2.12
N GLU A 28 -3.79 5.44 0.87
CA GLU A 28 -2.60 6.00 0.24
C GLU A 28 -1.99 7.13 1.08
N GLN A 29 -2.83 8.12 1.45
CA GLN A 29 -2.41 9.27 2.26
C GLN A 29 -1.94 8.88 3.66
N TYR A 30 -2.62 7.95 4.30
CA TYR A 30 -2.23 7.44 5.62
C TYR A 30 -0.83 6.83 5.59
N LEU A 31 -0.55 5.97 4.60
CA LEU A 31 0.77 5.34 4.45
C LEU A 31 1.89 6.36 4.24
N GLN A 32 1.64 7.37 3.40
CA GLN A 32 2.63 8.42 3.14
C GLN A 32 2.92 9.29 4.37
N GLU A 33 1.89 9.61 5.15
CA GLU A 33 2.06 10.44 6.34
C GLU A 33 2.75 9.67 7.48
N GLU A 34 2.43 8.39 7.67
CA GLU A 34 3.13 7.56 8.65
C GLU A 34 4.60 7.35 8.29
N GLU A 35 4.94 7.13 7.01
CA GLU A 35 6.33 7.06 6.56
C GLU A 35 7.06 8.39 6.81
N ARG A 36 6.43 9.53 6.49
CA ARG A 36 7.00 10.86 6.74
C ARG A 36 7.22 11.12 8.23
N ARG A 37 6.28 10.71 9.07
CA ARG A 37 6.37 10.83 10.52
C ARG A 37 7.50 9.97 11.07
N MET A 38 7.64 8.73 10.56
CA MET A 38 8.74 7.83 10.93
C MET A 38 10.10 8.44 10.59
N ILE A 39 10.26 8.99 9.37
CA ILE A 39 11.51 9.65 8.94
C ILE A 39 11.85 10.85 9.85
N LYS A 40 10.85 11.68 10.21
CA LYS A 40 11.07 12.82 11.11
C LYS A 40 11.52 12.37 12.50
N GLN A 41 10.86 11.35 13.05
CA GLN A 41 11.19 10.82 14.37
C GLN A 41 12.60 10.21 14.38
N ASP A 42 13.00 9.51 13.31
CA ASP A 42 14.34 8.96 13.17
C ASP A 42 15.42 10.06 13.07
N GLN A 43 15.13 11.15 12.35
CA GLN A 43 16.02 12.33 12.28
C GLN A 43 16.15 13.05 13.63
N GLU A 44 15.08 13.15 14.42
CA GLU A 44 15.11 13.72 15.76
C GLU A 44 15.88 12.81 16.72
N TRP A 45 15.64 11.51 16.64
CA TRP A 45 16.39 10.50 17.40
C TRP A 45 17.88 10.52 17.09
N ALA A 46 18.27 10.65 15.82
CA ALA A 46 19.68 10.77 15.42
C ALA A 46 20.38 12.01 16.02
N LYS A 47 19.63 13.07 16.34
CA LYS A 47 20.16 14.26 17.04
C LYS A 47 20.31 14.02 18.55
N LEU A 48 19.34 13.36 19.17
CA LEU A 48 19.27 13.15 20.63
C LEU A 48 20.10 11.94 21.12
N SER A 49 20.26 10.90 20.29
CA SER A 49 20.98 9.67 20.61
C SER A 49 22.48 9.85 20.91
N LYS A 50 23.06 11.02 20.62
CA LYS A 50 24.42 11.38 21.05
C LYS A 50 24.50 11.80 22.53
N GLN A 51 23.37 12.09 23.17
CA GLN A 51 23.31 12.59 24.56
C GLN A 51 22.57 11.64 25.53
N GLU A 52 21.77 10.69 25.03
CA GLU A 52 20.99 9.77 25.88
C GLU A 52 21.39 8.30 25.76
N ASN A 53 21.19 7.54 26.84
CA ASN A 53 21.44 6.10 26.92
C ASN A 53 20.47 5.34 25.97
N LEU A 54 21.02 4.50 25.11
CA LEU A 54 20.41 3.73 24.01
C LEU A 54 19.25 2.74 24.39
N LYS A 55 18.60 2.87 25.54
CA LYS A 55 17.78 1.79 26.13
C LYS A 55 16.29 1.79 25.78
N GLU A 56 15.77 2.79 25.08
CA GLU A 56 14.35 2.81 24.68
C GLU A 56 14.24 2.93 23.17
N MET A 57 14.32 1.79 22.47
CA MET A 57 13.89 1.72 21.08
C MET A 57 12.36 1.82 21.09
N GLY A 58 11.82 2.98 20.72
CA GLY A 58 10.38 3.21 20.60
C GLY A 58 9.79 2.45 19.41
N ASP A 59 9.68 1.13 19.54
CA ASP A 59 9.20 0.21 18.50
C ASP A 59 7.66 0.19 18.34
N VAL A 60 6.95 1.02 19.12
CA VAL A 60 5.48 0.94 19.24
C VAL A 60 4.75 1.48 17.99
N SER A 61 5.41 2.30 17.16
CA SER A 61 4.78 2.89 15.96
C SER A 61 5.07 2.15 14.64
N SER A 62 6.12 1.34 14.54
CA SER A 62 6.53 0.74 13.25
C SER A 62 5.56 -0.33 12.73
N GLY A 63 4.91 -1.09 13.64
CA GLY A 63 4.03 -2.21 13.30
C GLY A 63 2.58 -1.86 12.95
N MET A 64 2.14 -0.63 13.22
CA MET A 64 0.74 -0.21 13.03
C MET A 64 0.36 -0.14 11.55
N ALA A 65 1.20 0.47 10.71
CA ALA A 65 0.95 0.57 9.27
C ALA A 65 0.87 -0.82 8.59
N SER A 66 1.78 -1.74 8.96
CA SER A 66 1.74 -3.12 8.45
C SER A 66 0.44 -3.84 8.85
N THR A 67 0.00 -3.68 10.10
CA THR A 67 -1.27 -4.26 10.57
C THR A 67 -2.48 -3.72 9.81
N VAL A 68 -2.49 -2.41 9.54
CA VAL A 68 -3.57 -1.78 8.76
C VAL A 68 -3.61 -2.33 7.34
N ILE A 69 -2.47 -2.48 6.68
CA ILE A 69 -2.42 -3.03 5.32
C ILE A 69 -2.83 -4.49 5.27
N GLN A 70 -2.38 -5.31 6.22
CA GLN A 70 -2.80 -6.70 6.29
C GLN A 70 -4.32 -6.87 6.42
N LEU A 71 -5.01 -5.90 7.04
CA LEU A 71 -6.47 -5.91 7.19
C LEU A 71 -7.24 -5.58 5.89
N TYR A 72 -6.65 -4.79 4.99
CA TYR A 72 -7.32 -4.34 3.76
C TYR A 72 -6.71 -4.90 2.47
N LEU A 73 -5.62 -5.69 2.58
CA LEU A 73 -4.85 -6.15 1.42
C LEU A 73 -5.73 -6.92 0.42
N LYS A 74 -6.62 -7.77 0.93
CA LYS A 74 -7.50 -8.58 0.08
C LYS A 74 -8.42 -7.69 -0.75
N GLU A 75 -9.04 -6.70 -0.11
CA GLU A 75 -9.98 -5.77 -0.72
C GLU A 75 -9.29 -4.84 -1.72
N ILE A 76 -8.06 -4.41 -1.41
CA ILE A 76 -7.22 -3.63 -2.33
C ILE A 76 -6.87 -4.45 -3.58
N LEU A 77 -6.54 -5.73 -3.42
CA LEU A 77 -6.25 -6.63 -4.55
C LEU A 77 -7.49 -6.94 -5.38
N GLU A 78 -8.66 -7.09 -4.74
CA GLU A 78 -9.93 -7.25 -5.46
C GLU A 78 -10.29 -6.01 -6.29
N ALA A 79 -9.93 -4.80 -5.82
CA ALA A 79 -10.14 -3.56 -6.57
C ALA A 79 -9.36 -3.49 -7.90
N PHE A 80 -8.35 -4.35 -8.13
CA PHE A 80 -7.65 -4.46 -9.42
C PHE A 80 -8.56 -5.00 -10.52
N LEU A 81 -9.59 -5.78 -10.16
CA LEU A 81 -10.51 -6.40 -11.12
C LEU A 81 -11.75 -5.53 -11.37
N HIS A 82 -11.78 -4.31 -10.83
CA HIS A 82 -12.93 -3.43 -10.96
C HIS A 82 -13.07 -2.89 -12.40
N PRO A 83 -14.28 -2.78 -12.97
CA PRO A 83 -14.47 -2.30 -14.34
C PRO A 83 -14.06 -0.83 -14.55
N ASP A 84 -14.15 -0.03 -13.49
CA ASP A 84 -13.74 1.38 -13.52
C ASP A 84 -12.21 1.55 -13.42
N VAL A 85 -11.62 2.24 -14.40
CA VAL A 85 -10.17 2.52 -14.48
C VAL A 85 -9.69 3.36 -13.30
N GLY A 86 -10.51 4.29 -12.78
CA GLY A 86 -10.13 5.16 -11.67
C GLY A 86 -9.92 4.38 -10.38
N VAL A 87 -10.79 3.40 -10.12
CA VAL A 87 -10.64 2.45 -9.00
C VAL A 87 -9.36 1.63 -9.15
N ARG A 88 -9.12 1.06 -10.35
CA ARG A 88 -7.92 0.27 -10.64
C ARG A 88 -6.63 1.06 -10.46
N GLN A 89 -6.59 2.31 -10.95
CA GLN A 89 -5.46 3.22 -10.78
C GLN A 89 -5.21 3.58 -9.32
N ALA A 90 -6.28 3.82 -8.53
CA ALA A 90 -6.15 4.10 -7.11
C ALA A 90 -5.58 2.91 -6.35
N ALA A 91 -6.06 1.70 -6.64
CA ALA A 91 -5.55 0.48 -6.02
C ALA A 91 -4.07 0.25 -6.37
N LEU A 92 -3.68 0.50 -7.64
CA LEU A 92 -2.30 0.36 -8.08
C LEU A 92 -1.34 1.30 -7.33
N ARG A 93 -1.74 2.55 -7.07
CA ARG A 93 -0.93 3.50 -6.26
C ARG A 93 -0.72 2.99 -4.83
N VAL A 94 -1.76 2.44 -4.22
CA VAL A 94 -1.66 1.86 -2.87
C VAL A 94 -0.70 0.67 -2.86
N ILE A 95 -0.79 -0.24 -3.84
CA ILE A 95 0.11 -1.39 -3.95
C ILE A 95 1.57 -0.97 -4.21
N GLN A 96 1.80 0.06 -5.03
CA GLN A 96 3.13 0.62 -5.24
C GLN A 96 3.76 1.08 -3.92
N LEU A 97 3.00 1.78 -3.06
CA LEU A 97 3.47 2.20 -1.74
C LEU A 97 3.76 1.01 -0.81
N ILE A 98 2.86 0.01 -0.78
CA ILE A 98 3.04 -1.20 0.03
C ILE A 98 4.34 -1.92 -0.33
N LEU A 99 4.63 -2.06 -1.63
CA LEU A 99 5.83 -2.69 -2.15
C LEU A 99 7.09 -1.84 -1.95
N SER A 100 7.00 -0.51 -2.09
CA SER A 100 8.14 0.38 -1.88
C SER A 100 8.57 0.43 -0.41
N GLN A 101 7.60 0.42 0.51
CA GLN A 101 7.81 0.45 1.96
C GLN A 101 8.11 -0.94 2.55
N GLY A 102 7.93 -2.03 1.78
CA GLY A 102 8.20 -3.39 2.24
C GLY A 102 7.22 -3.91 3.29
N LEU A 103 5.99 -3.37 3.32
CA LEU A 103 4.99 -3.70 4.34
C LEU A 103 4.43 -5.12 4.21
N VAL A 104 4.47 -5.68 2.99
CA VAL A 104 3.94 -7.00 2.65
C VAL A 104 4.89 -7.69 1.67
N HIS A 105 5.04 -9.01 1.81
CA HIS A 105 5.81 -9.82 0.89
C HIS A 105 5.12 -9.93 -0.49
N PRO A 106 5.82 -9.70 -1.63
CA PRO A 106 5.18 -9.55 -2.94
C PRO A 106 4.50 -10.81 -3.50
N VAL A 107 4.79 -12.00 -2.95
CA VAL A 107 4.29 -13.29 -3.46
C VAL A 107 2.78 -13.34 -3.71
N GLN A 108 1.98 -12.70 -2.86
CA GLN A 108 0.51 -12.68 -3.02
C GLN A 108 0.03 -11.61 -4.00
N ILE A 109 0.87 -10.60 -4.29
CA ILE A 109 0.56 -9.44 -5.12
C ILE A 109 0.93 -9.69 -6.59
N VAL A 110 1.99 -10.47 -6.85
CA VAL A 110 2.50 -10.77 -8.20
C VAL A 110 1.43 -11.27 -9.17
N PRO A 111 0.56 -12.25 -8.83
CA PRO A 111 -0.48 -12.71 -9.76
C PRO A 111 -1.42 -11.59 -10.21
N TYR A 112 -1.78 -10.68 -9.30
CA TYR A 112 -2.64 -9.54 -9.59
C TYR A 112 -1.93 -8.50 -10.47
N LEU A 113 -0.64 -8.27 -10.26
CA LEU A 113 0.16 -7.38 -11.12
C LEU A 113 0.31 -7.95 -12.54
N ILE A 114 0.45 -9.27 -12.69
CA ILE A 114 0.48 -9.93 -14.02
C ILE A 114 -0.89 -9.78 -14.72
N CYS A 115 -2.00 -9.87 -13.99
CA CYS A 115 -3.31 -9.56 -14.60
C CYS A 115 -3.37 -8.09 -15.06
N MET A 116 -2.88 -7.17 -14.25
CA MET A 116 -2.91 -5.74 -14.55
C MET A 116 -1.96 -5.33 -15.68
N SER A 117 -0.88 -6.06 -15.93
CA SER A 117 -0.03 -5.80 -17.11
C SER A 117 -0.74 -6.09 -18.43
N THR A 118 -1.85 -6.83 -18.40
CA THR A 118 -2.71 -7.07 -19.55
C THR A 118 -3.92 -6.13 -19.64
N ASP A 119 -4.00 -5.11 -18.77
CA ASP A 119 -5.08 -4.13 -18.78
C ASP A 119 -5.14 -3.36 -20.10
N GLU A 120 -6.37 -3.12 -20.58
CA GLU A 120 -6.64 -2.34 -21.80
C GLU A 120 -6.08 -0.92 -21.71
N GLU A 121 -6.04 -0.36 -20.49
CA GLU A 121 -5.48 0.96 -20.23
C GLU A 121 -3.95 0.90 -20.12
N ARG A 122 -3.25 1.51 -21.09
CA ARG A 122 -1.77 1.51 -21.16
C ARG A 122 -1.10 2.09 -19.93
N MET A 123 -1.71 3.09 -19.32
CA MET A 123 -1.16 3.71 -18.10
C MET A 123 -1.12 2.71 -16.93
N VAL A 124 -2.14 1.87 -16.83
CA VAL A 124 -2.27 0.85 -15.78
C VAL A 124 -1.30 -0.31 -16.06
N SER A 125 -1.33 -0.85 -17.28
CA SER A 125 -0.46 -1.97 -17.66
C SER A 125 1.02 -1.63 -17.59
N GLY A 126 1.44 -0.48 -18.15
CA GLY A 126 2.84 -0.04 -18.08
C GLY A 126 3.33 0.20 -16.65
N SER A 127 2.45 0.65 -15.76
CA SER A 127 2.77 0.83 -14.34
C SER A 127 2.90 -0.52 -13.60
N ALA A 128 2.04 -1.49 -13.92
CA ALA A 128 2.11 -2.84 -13.36
C ALA A 128 3.38 -3.58 -13.81
N ASP A 129 3.72 -3.50 -15.10
CA ASP A 129 4.96 -4.07 -15.65
C ASP A 129 6.20 -3.52 -14.96
N LYS A 130 6.23 -2.19 -14.75
CA LYS A 130 7.32 -1.55 -14.04
C LYS A 130 7.46 -2.11 -12.61
N GLN A 131 6.34 -2.34 -11.91
CA GLN A 131 6.37 -2.94 -10.58
C GLN A 131 6.87 -4.38 -10.59
N LEU A 132 6.47 -5.20 -11.57
CA LEU A 132 6.98 -6.57 -11.72
C LEU A 132 8.50 -6.58 -11.91
N GLN A 133 9.04 -5.69 -12.77
CA GLN A 133 10.49 -5.56 -12.96
C GLN A 133 11.23 -5.11 -11.70
N GLU A 134 10.62 -4.22 -10.89
CA GLU A 134 11.19 -3.79 -9.61
C GLU A 134 11.20 -4.93 -8.59
N ILE A 135 10.16 -5.77 -8.56
CA ILE A 135 10.11 -6.97 -7.73
C ILE A 135 11.21 -7.94 -8.16
N GLU A 136 11.34 -8.26 -9.45
CA GLU A 136 12.36 -9.19 -9.97
C GLU A 136 13.78 -8.72 -9.61
N LYS A 137 14.04 -7.41 -9.70
CA LYS A 137 15.35 -6.83 -9.32
C LYS A 137 15.63 -6.95 -7.81
N LYS A 138 14.61 -6.75 -6.97
CA LYS A 138 14.75 -6.84 -5.51
C LYS A 138 14.80 -8.30 -5.03
N TYR A 139 14.12 -9.20 -5.73
CA TYR A 139 13.94 -10.60 -5.37
C TYR A 139 14.24 -11.51 -6.59
N PRO A 140 15.52 -11.65 -6.99
CA PRO A 140 15.86 -12.49 -8.13
C PRO A 140 15.55 -13.97 -7.85
N GLY A 141 14.81 -14.61 -8.76
CA GLY A 141 14.39 -16.01 -8.64
C GLY A 141 13.10 -16.22 -7.86
N PHE A 142 12.34 -15.15 -7.61
CA PHE A 142 10.94 -15.19 -7.18
C PHE A 142 9.97 -15.15 -8.37
#